data_AF-A0A2U9TCH2-F1
#
_entry.id   AF-A0A2U9TCH2-F1
#
_cell.length_a   1.000
_cell.length_b   1.000
_cell.length_c   1.000
_cell.angle_alpha   90.00
_cell.angle_beta   90.00
_cell.angle_gamma   90.00
#
_symmetry.space_group_name_H-M   'P 1'
#
loop_
_entity.id
_entity.type
_entity.pdbx_description
1 polymer ?
#
loop_
_entity_poly.entity_id
_entity_poly.type
_entity_poly.pdbx_seq_one_letter_code
_entity_poly.pdbx_strand_id
1 'polypeptide(L)'
;MQGAFRFLEGSVHDSIADQWDESHPAHALSRETFSIASSDEMTKACIYLISDRPLAPTIGKVPELSLGTKVVQVQIWDISRLARVEASVGGREEIVIDFLREYEEGIPALPAGLDSASHYDSYMCVMPGNILADLYDRFGGRILEQNVRAFLGDNRKVNKGIRNTLRTEPELFFAFNNGLTVTVSNLISDIHEMGHTQIIKATGLQIVNGGQTTASLYWARKAGLDLSKVRVQMKLSRLPEEGFEDAVHNIARFANAQNAVSASDLFAGHPYFKRLEGISRQTLAPPGKPGDAPSYWYFERTTGSYKVELKRKSGMAAKTWQLLHPKKQVLTKTDVARYDMTFEGAPHQVSSGAQKNIAAFGKVISRAWDVDPTSFDLPYYERLVGRAILTRAVDAAIPAQDWYPGSILRPLTSYTLSLMSSRMQAKDLQPNYVAIWKAQRAPDSFMQEAIRVAKLLLPLLQEIPEEQVRNRLITEWVKREACWERVKGSNIQLSVAFMETLIPETRVVPQREDWRTNATLLWHSGSWKRLDEWNKKTEILTPGETELVGWAAITSEFSPRGLRLTKLKEAWNRAVEHGFV
;
A
#
# COMPACT_ATOMS: atom_id res chain seq x y z
N MET A 1 12.39 -5.20 32.88
CA MET A 1 12.51 -6.57 32.32
C MET A 1 11.87 -7.62 33.22
N GLN A 2 12.42 -7.94 34.40
CA GLN A 2 11.88 -8.99 35.28
C GLN A 2 10.43 -8.75 35.73
N GLY A 3 10.01 -7.50 35.96
CA GLY A 3 8.61 -7.17 36.27
C GLY A 3 7.64 -7.50 35.12
N ALA A 4 8.01 -7.13 33.90
CA ALA A 4 7.22 -7.42 32.70
C ALA A 4 7.13 -8.94 32.42
N PHE A 5 8.23 -9.67 32.63
CA PHE A 5 8.23 -11.12 32.50
C PHE A 5 7.36 -11.79 33.57
N ARG A 6 7.48 -11.40 34.85
CA ARG A 6 6.61 -11.91 35.92
C ARG A 6 5.13 -11.63 35.68
N PHE A 7 4.81 -10.46 35.12
CA PHE A 7 3.45 -10.13 34.72
C PHE A 7 2.96 -11.07 33.61
N LEU A 8 3.78 -11.30 32.58
CA LEU A 8 3.47 -12.22 31.48
C LEU A 8 3.31 -13.67 31.98
N GLU A 9 4.26 -14.16 32.78
CA GLU A 9 4.24 -15.50 33.39
C GLU A 9 3.00 -15.69 34.26
N GLY A 10 2.70 -14.73 35.13
CA GLY A 10 1.49 -14.76 35.93
C GLY A 10 0.21 -14.69 35.10
N SER A 11 0.22 -13.99 33.97
CA SER A 11 -0.93 -13.85 33.06
C SER A 11 -1.19 -15.10 32.21
N VAL A 12 -0.24 -16.02 32.13
CA VAL A 12 -0.43 -17.34 31.52
C VAL A 12 -1.18 -18.30 32.48
N HIS A 13 -1.33 -17.91 33.75
CA HIS A 13 -2.09 -18.62 34.77
C HIS A 13 -3.33 -17.79 35.18
N ASP A 14 -4.47 -18.42 35.43
CA ASP A 14 -5.77 -17.71 35.60
C ASP A 14 -5.78 -16.75 36.81
N SER A 15 -4.83 -16.90 37.74
CA SER A 15 -4.83 -16.26 39.06
C SER A 15 -4.38 -14.80 39.13
N ILE A 16 -3.79 -14.21 38.08
CA ILE A 16 -3.27 -12.82 38.17
C ILE A 16 -4.29 -11.76 37.78
N ALA A 17 -5.28 -12.09 36.93
CA ALA A 17 -6.30 -11.14 36.52
C ALA A 17 -7.15 -10.69 37.71
N ASP A 18 -7.48 -11.62 38.60
CA ASP A 18 -8.28 -11.38 39.82
C ASP A 18 -7.56 -10.50 40.85
N GLN A 19 -6.27 -10.25 40.69
CA GLN A 19 -5.50 -9.32 41.52
C GLN A 19 -5.62 -7.87 41.04
N TRP A 20 -6.20 -7.65 39.86
CA TRP A 20 -6.46 -6.33 39.28
C TRP A 20 -7.96 -6.05 39.25
N ASP A 21 -8.32 -4.80 39.54
CA ASP A 21 -9.68 -4.31 39.34
C ASP A 21 -10.10 -4.46 37.86
N GLU A 22 -11.36 -4.85 37.62
CA GLU A 22 -11.89 -5.10 36.27
C GLU A 22 -11.77 -3.87 35.34
N SER A 23 -11.77 -2.66 35.90
CA SER A 23 -11.58 -1.42 35.16
C SER A 23 -10.12 -1.12 34.78
N HIS A 24 -9.15 -1.80 35.41
CA HIS A 24 -7.73 -1.58 35.16
C HIS A 24 -7.27 -2.29 33.88
N PRO A 25 -6.53 -1.63 32.96
CA PRO A 25 -6.10 -2.23 31.70
C PRO A 25 -5.31 -3.55 31.85
N ALA A 26 -4.60 -3.72 32.97
CA ALA A 26 -3.89 -4.95 33.28
C ALA A 26 -4.83 -6.16 33.47
N HIS A 27 -6.04 -5.96 34.00
CA HIS A 27 -7.02 -7.03 34.15
C HIS A 27 -7.42 -7.60 32.78
N ALA A 28 -7.79 -6.72 31.84
CA ALA A 28 -8.15 -7.09 30.47
C ALA A 28 -6.98 -7.79 29.74
N LEU A 29 -5.77 -7.24 29.85
CA LEU A 29 -4.57 -7.80 29.22
C LEU A 29 -4.21 -9.17 29.80
N SER A 30 -4.32 -9.38 31.12
CA SER A 30 -4.06 -10.67 31.76
C SER A 30 -5.09 -11.73 31.35
N ARG A 31 -6.39 -11.39 31.29
CA ARG A 31 -7.44 -12.30 30.81
C ARG A 31 -7.25 -12.71 29.35
N GLU A 32 -6.89 -11.76 28.50
CA GLU A 32 -6.60 -12.03 27.08
C GLU A 32 -5.36 -12.92 26.94
N THR A 33 -4.30 -12.63 27.69
CA THR A 33 -3.07 -13.45 27.71
C THR A 33 -3.36 -14.88 28.16
N PHE A 34 -4.15 -15.06 29.24
CA PHE A 34 -4.55 -16.39 29.72
C PHE A 34 -5.36 -17.16 28.67
N SER A 35 -6.31 -16.48 28.01
CA SER A 35 -7.12 -17.06 26.94
C SER A 35 -6.29 -17.50 25.73
N ILE A 36 -5.24 -16.75 25.38
CA ILE A 36 -4.34 -17.07 24.27
C ILE A 36 -3.36 -18.20 24.65
N ALA A 37 -2.92 -18.23 25.91
CA ALA A 37 -2.00 -19.25 26.38
C ALA A 37 -2.68 -20.62 26.57
N SER A 38 -3.91 -20.63 27.10
CA SER A 38 -4.68 -21.85 27.40
C SER A 38 -5.26 -22.53 26.16
N SER A 39 -5.38 -21.82 25.04
CA SER A 39 -5.82 -22.36 23.74
C SER A 39 -4.69 -22.95 22.90
N ASP A 40 -3.45 -22.97 23.43
CA ASP A 40 -2.21 -23.28 22.71
C ASP A 40 -1.97 -22.41 21.45
N GLU A 41 -2.71 -21.30 21.30
CA GLU A 41 -2.57 -20.34 20.19
C GLU A 41 -1.32 -19.47 20.32
N MET A 42 -0.75 -19.38 21.52
CA MET A 42 0.49 -18.64 21.77
C MET A 42 1.68 -19.30 21.05
N THR A 43 2.05 -18.81 19.88
CA THR A 43 3.21 -19.33 19.12
C THR A 43 4.53 -18.69 19.56
N LYS A 44 4.49 -17.46 20.06
CA LYS A 44 5.66 -16.69 20.50
C LYS A 44 5.21 -15.56 21.43
N ALA A 45 6.01 -15.27 22.46
CA ALA A 45 5.83 -14.08 23.29
C ALA A 45 7.00 -13.11 23.08
N CYS A 46 6.71 -11.82 22.99
CA CYS A 46 7.72 -10.77 22.80
C CYS A 46 7.47 -9.63 23.80
N ILE A 47 8.49 -9.29 24.59
CA ILE A 47 8.46 -8.17 25.53
C ILE A 47 9.25 -7.01 24.94
N TYR A 48 8.59 -5.89 24.69
CA TYR A 48 9.23 -4.65 24.27
C TYR A 48 9.51 -3.77 25.49
N LEU A 49 10.77 -3.44 25.72
CA LEU A 49 11.21 -2.52 26.76
C LEU A 49 11.62 -1.22 26.09
N ILE A 50 10.86 -0.14 26.33
CA ILE A 50 11.13 1.17 25.77
C ILE A 50 11.78 2.04 26.86
N SER A 51 12.85 2.73 26.51
CA SER A 51 13.56 3.65 27.39
C SER A 51 13.88 4.96 26.66
N ASP A 52 13.71 6.05 27.39
CA ASP A 52 14.10 7.41 27.03
C ASP A 52 15.60 7.70 27.26
N ARG A 53 16.37 6.69 27.70
CA ARG A 53 17.83 6.79 27.93
C ARG A 53 18.58 5.86 26.99
N PRO A 54 19.84 6.17 26.64
CA PRO A 54 20.70 5.26 25.89
C PRO A 54 20.97 3.99 26.69
N LEU A 55 21.06 2.85 26.01
CA LEU A 55 21.46 1.60 26.64
C LEU A 55 22.91 1.72 27.14
N ALA A 56 23.12 1.58 28.45
CA ALA A 56 24.47 1.56 29.00
C ALA A 56 25.22 0.28 28.54
N PRO A 57 26.52 0.36 28.20
CA PRO A 57 27.31 -0.81 27.79
C PRO A 57 27.42 -1.90 28.86
N THR A 58 27.06 -1.60 30.11
CA THR A 58 27.05 -2.49 31.27
C THR A 58 25.77 -3.33 31.42
N ILE A 59 24.73 -3.12 30.60
CA ILE A 59 23.62 -4.09 30.52
C ILE A 59 24.19 -5.36 29.89
N GLY A 60 24.49 -6.36 30.72
CA GLY A 60 24.99 -7.67 30.29
C GLY A 60 24.01 -8.39 29.36
N LYS A 61 24.31 -9.67 29.04
CA LYS A 61 23.42 -10.50 28.21
C LYS A 61 21.98 -10.44 28.74
N VAL A 62 21.03 -10.15 27.85
CA VAL A 62 19.61 -10.25 28.15
C VAL A 62 19.33 -11.69 28.59
N PRO A 63 18.74 -11.93 29.76
CA PRO A 63 18.46 -13.27 30.24
C PRO A 63 17.55 -14.01 29.25
N GLU A 64 17.85 -15.29 29.03
CA GLU A 64 16.94 -16.19 28.32
C GLU A 64 15.72 -16.43 29.20
N LEU A 65 14.56 -16.01 28.71
CA LEU A 65 13.28 -16.13 29.39
C LEU A 65 12.42 -17.13 28.63
N SER A 66 11.70 -17.99 29.35
CA SER A 66 10.82 -19.00 28.75
C SER A 66 9.51 -19.13 29.52
N LEU A 67 8.44 -19.46 28.80
CA LEU A 67 7.15 -19.86 29.34
C LEU A 67 6.93 -21.32 28.98
N GLY A 68 7.22 -22.22 29.91
CA GLY A 68 7.29 -23.66 29.62
C GLY A 68 8.34 -23.95 28.55
N THR A 69 7.93 -24.54 27.41
CA THR A 69 8.80 -24.84 26.26
C THR A 69 8.96 -23.68 25.27
N LYS A 70 8.26 -22.56 25.47
CA LYS A 70 8.22 -21.43 24.53
C LYS A 70 9.22 -20.34 24.95
N VAL A 71 10.15 -19.99 24.07
CA VAL A 71 11.12 -18.91 24.32
C VAL A 71 10.43 -17.54 24.25
N VAL A 72 10.67 -16.70 25.25
CA VAL A 72 10.20 -15.31 25.30
C VAL A 72 11.29 -14.39 24.76
N GLN A 73 10.99 -13.72 23.65
CA GLN A 73 11.91 -12.74 23.08
C GLN A 73 11.79 -11.42 23.83
N VAL A 74 12.92 -10.82 24.21
CA VAL A 74 12.95 -9.46 24.75
C VAL A 74 13.58 -8.53 23.71
N GLN A 75 12.96 -7.37 23.51
CA GLN A 75 13.41 -6.34 22.59
C GLN A 75 13.59 -5.04 23.35
N ILE A 76 14.81 -4.53 23.42
CA ILE A 76 15.11 -3.25 24.09
C ILE A 76 15.15 -2.14 23.03
N TRP A 77 14.39 -1.09 23.27
CA TRP A 77 14.26 0.12 22.48
C TRP A 77 14.72 1.30 23.32
N ASP A 78 16.00 1.62 23.23
CA ASP A 78 16.57 2.79 23.87
C ASP A 78 16.42 4.04 22.97
N ILE A 79 16.67 5.22 23.52
CA ILE A 79 16.54 6.48 22.79
C ILE A 79 17.47 6.53 21.57
N SER A 80 18.64 5.89 21.66
CA SER A 80 19.60 5.84 20.56
C SER A 80 19.11 4.95 19.41
N ARG A 81 18.45 3.82 19.69
CA ARG A 81 17.82 2.97 18.67
C ARG A 81 16.62 3.67 18.03
N LEU A 82 15.80 4.35 18.81
CA LEU A 82 14.69 5.16 18.29
C LEU A 82 15.18 6.27 17.36
N ALA A 83 16.22 7.00 17.75
CA ALA A 83 16.83 8.04 16.92
C ALA A 83 17.42 7.47 15.61
N ARG A 84 18.01 6.27 15.63
CA ARG A 84 18.47 5.59 14.39
C ARG A 84 17.32 5.21 13.45
N VAL A 85 16.18 4.82 14.00
CA VAL A 85 14.97 4.52 13.22
C VAL A 85 14.40 5.79 12.60
N GLU A 86 14.39 6.90 13.34
CA GLU A 86 13.94 8.22 12.85
C GLU A 86 14.88 8.79 11.78
N ALA A 87 16.20 8.67 11.98
CA ALA A 87 17.21 9.21 11.07
C ALA A 87 17.38 8.42 9.77
N SER A 88 16.76 7.25 9.63
CA SER A 88 16.84 6.48 8.39
C SER A 88 15.89 7.06 7.34
N VAL A 89 16.31 7.04 6.07
CA VAL A 89 15.60 7.64 4.91
C VAL A 89 14.15 7.12 4.75
N GLY A 90 13.78 6.01 5.41
CA GLY A 90 12.43 5.46 5.43
C GLY A 90 11.74 5.38 6.80
N GLY A 91 12.29 5.99 7.86
CA GLY A 91 11.73 5.94 9.23
C GLY A 91 11.71 4.53 9.85
N ARG A 92 12.65 3.65 9.44
CA ARG A 92 12.67 2.22 9.77
C ARG A 92 14.06 1.68 10.04
N GLU A 93 14.15 0.65 10.87
CA GLU A 93 15.39 -0.07 11.15
C GLU A 93 15.87 -0.82 9.90
N GLU A 94 17.13 -0.60 9.50
CA GLU A 94 17.76 -1.31 8.39
C GLU A 94 17.94 -2.80 8.72
N ILE A 95 17.63 -3.69 7.77
CA ILE A 95 17.78 -5.14 7.97
C ILE A 95 19.26 -5.47 7.86
N VAL A 96 19.86 -5.90 8.96
CA VAL A 96 21.25 -6.41 9.01
C VAL A 96 21.20 -7.89 9.37
N ILE A 97 21.89 -8.70 8.58
CA ILE A 97 21.98 -10.15 8.75
C ILE A 97 23.45 -10.55 8.74
N ASP A 98 23.93 -11.15 9.83
CA ASP A 98 25.27 -11.72 9.95
C ASP A 98 25.17 -13.24 9.81
N PHE A 99 25.33 -13.74 8.59
CA PHE A 99 25.10 -15.16 8.28
C PHE A 99 26.05 -16.07 9.05
N LEU A 100 27.32 -15.69 9.13
CA LEU A 100 28.33 -16.51 9.81
C LEU A 100 28.06 -16.60 11.31
N ARG A 101 27.67 -15.50 11.96
CA ARG A 101 27.37 -15.53 13.41
C ARG A 101 26.01 -16.15 13.73
N GLU A 102 25.03 -15.97 12.86
CA GLU A 102 23.64 -16.37 13.13
C GLU A 102 23.33 -17.80 12.68
N TYR A 103 24.03 -18.30 11.67
CA TYR A 103 23.78 -19.61 11.06
C TYR A 103 25.04 -20.49 10.97
N GLU A 104 26.19 -20.03 11.47
CA GLU A 104 27.48 -20.74 11.44
C GLU A 104 27.96 -21.08 10.01
N GLU A 105 27.36 -20.45 8.99
CA GLU A 105 27.63 -20.68 7.57
C GLU A 105 27.44 -19.37 6.79
N GLY A 106 28.39 -19.02 5.92
CA GLY A 106 28.22 -17.94 4.95
C GLY A 106 27.42 -18.40 3.73
N ILE A 107 26.82 -17.49 2.98
CA ILE A 107 26.06 -17.87 1.77
C ILE A 107 27.04 -18.05 0.60
N PRO A 108 27.18 -19.26 0.02
CA PRO A 108 28.09 -19.47 -1.11
C PRO A 108 27.71 -18.56 -2.28
N ALA A 109 28.71 -17.89 -2.85
CA ALA A 109 28.52 -16.87 -3.86
C ALA A 109 29.56 -16.99 -4.98
N LEU A 110 29.11 -16.86 -6.22
CA LEU A 110 29.93 -16.70 -7.39
C LEU A 110 29.78 -15.26 -7.86
N PRO A 111 30.85 -14.44 -7.81
CA PRO A 111 30.79 -13.09 -8.36
C PRO A 111 30.49 -13.12 -9.85
N ALA A 112 29.60 -12.25 -10.29
CA ALA A 112 29.18 -12.10 -11.68
C ALA A 112 29.19 -10.61 -12.01
N GLY A 113 30.02 -10.17 -12.95
CA GLY A 113 30.10 -8.75 -13.35
C GLY A 113 30.73 -7.86 -12.27
N LEU A 114 32.01 -8.09 -11.96
CA LEU A 114 32.84 -7.24 -11.10
C LEU A 114 33.75 -6.31 -11.94
N ASP A 115 33.30 -5.85 -13.10
CA ASP A 115 34.11 -4.96 -13.92
C ASP A 115 34.12 -3.56 -13.30
N SER A 116 35.29 -2.93 -13.23
CA SER A 116 35.47 -1.57 -12.70
C SER A 116 34.71 -0.48 -13.47
N ALA A 117 34.07 -0.83 -14.58
CA ALA A 117 33.19 0.04 -15.38
C ALA A 117 31.71 -0.04 -14.97
N SER A 118 31.30 -1.06 -14.19
CA SER A 118 29.96 -1.17 -13.63
C SER A 118 29.94 -0.69 -12.19
N HIS A 119 29.12 0.32 -11.88
CA HIS A 119 28.87 0.80 -10.50
C HIS A 119 28.01 -0.18 -9.66
N TYR A 120 28.20 -1.49 -9.86
CA TYR A 120 27.27 -2.51 -9.40
C TYR A 120 27.98 -3.85 -9.23
N ASP A 121 27.87 -4.46 -8.04
CA ASP A 121 28.37 -5.81 -7.79
C ASP A 121 27.21 -6.81 -7.81
N SER A 122 27.30 -7.83 -8.67
CA SER A 122 26.39 -8.97 -8.64
C SER A 122 27.03 -10.29 -8.23
N TYR A 123 26.21 -11.12 -7.61
CA TYR A 123 26.60 -12.47 -7.20
C TYR A 123 25.49 -13.47 -7.55
N MET A 124 25.88 -14.64 -8.03
CA MET A 124 25.02 -15.81 -8.08
C MET A 124 25.25 -16.63 -6.82
N CYS A 125 24.23 -16.80 -6.01
CA CYS A 125 24.32 -17.42 -4.70
C CYS A 125 23.45 -18.68 -4.63
N VAL A 126 23.80 -19.57 -3.69
CA VAL A 126 22.97 -20.72 -3.33
C VAL A 126 22.46 -20.52 -1.91
N MET A 127 21.21 -20.09 -1.77
CA MET A 127 20.57 -19.82 -0.48
C MET A 127 20.01 -21.12 0.13
N PRO A 128 20.43 -21.50 1.36
CA PRO A 128 19.82 -22.62 2.08
C PRO A 128 18.34 -22.35 2.42
N GLY A 129 17.48 -23.36 2.22
CA GLY A 129 16.04 -23.22 2.43
C GLY A 129 15.64 -22.95 3.89
N ASN A 130 16.39 -23.50 4.84
CA ASN A 130 16.24 -23.26 6.28
C ASN A 130 16.51 -21.80 6.66
N ILE A 131 17.60 -21.22 6.16
CA ILE A 131 17.96 -19.81 6.37
C ILE A 131 16.88 -18.91 5.77
N LEU A 132 16.46 -19.17 4.53
CA LEU A 132 15.44 -18.37 3.87
C LEU A 132 14.08 -18.39 4.59
N ALA A 133 13.66 -19.56 5.08
CA ALA A 133 12.46 -19.70 5.90
C ALA A 133 12.60 -18.93 7.22
N ASP A 134 13.80 -18.90 7.80
CA ASP A 134 14.10 -18.19 9.04
C ASP A 134 14.07 -16.68 8.91
N LEU A 135 14.71 -16.16 7.86
CA LEU A 135 14.66 -14.74 7.52
C LEU A 135 13.20 -14.27 7.37
N TYR A 136 12.34 -15.09 6.78
CA TYR A 136 10.91 -14.77 6.67
C TYR A 136 10.16 -14.85 8.00
N ASP A 137 10.51 -15.79 8.89
CA ASP A 137 9.94 -15.89 10.25
C ASP A 137 10.31 -14.65 11.09
N ARG A 138 11.55 -14.17 10.95
CA ARG A 138 12.10 -13.02 11.69
C ARG A 138 11.61 -11.67 11.17
N PHE A 139 11.70 -11.45 9.86
CA PHE A 139 11.44 -10.14 9.25
C PHE A 139 10.04 -10.04 8.61
N GLY A 140 9.37 -11.17 8.38
CA GLY A 140 8.01 -11.20 7.84
C GLY A 140 7.89 -10.50 6.49
N GLY A 141 6.89 -9.61 6.37
CA GLY A 141 6.70 -8.82 5.16
C GLY A 141 7.82 -7.82 4.85
N ARG A 142 8.64 -7.45 5.85
CA ARG A 142 9.65 -6.38 5.72
C ARG A 142 10.73 -6.72 4.70
N ILE A 143 11.08 -8.00 4.57
CA ILE A 143 12.07 -8.48 3.59
C ILE A 143 11.50 -8.58 2.17
N LEU A 144 10.18 -8.37 1.98
CA LEU A 144 9.47 -8.44 0.71
C LEU A 144 8.85 -7.10 0.29
N GLU A 145 9.16 -5.98 0.94
CA GLU A 145 8.46 -4.71 0.72
C GLU A 145 8.68 -4.14 -0.68
N GLN A 146 9.87 -4.37 -1.23
CA GLN A 146 10.24 -3.97 -2.59
C GLN A 146 9.82 -5.00 -3.66
N ASN A 147 9.11 -6.06 -3.25
CA ASN A 147 8.53 -7.02 -4.18
C ASN A 147 7.22 -6.49 -4.76
N VAL A 148 7.15 -6.32 -6.08
CA VAL A 148 5.93 -5.88 -6.78
C VAL A 148 4.79 -6.92 -6.74
N ARG A 149 5.07 -8.15 -6.29
CA ARG A 149 4.12 -9.26 -6.20
C ARG A 149 4.10 -9.83 -4.78
N ALA A 150 3.21 -9.30 -3.92
CA ALA A 150 3.01 -9.98 -2.63
C ALA A 150 2.42 -11.38 -2.84
N PHE A 151 2.71 -12.25 -1.88
CA PHE A 151 2.27 -13.64 -1.81
C PHE A 151 0.79 -13.79 -2.21
N LEU A 152 0.58 -14.27 -3.43
CA LEU A 152 -0.72 -14.75 -3.90
C LEU A 152 -1.08 -15.98 -3.07
N GLY A 153 -1.95 -15.81 -2.07
CA GLY A 153 -2.51 -16.93 -1.32
C GLY A 153 -3.04 -18.00 -2.28
N ASP A 154 -2.80 -19.28 -1.96
CA ASP A 154 -3.32 -20.52 -2.58
C ASP A 154 -3.84 -20.45 -4.04
N ASN A 155 -3.15 -19.77 -4.96
CA ASN A 155 -3.41 -19.94 -6.37
C ASN A 155 -2.85 -21.32 -6.79
N ARG A 156 -3.77 -22.21 -7.18
CA ARG A 156 -3.70 -23.68 -7.07
C ARG A 156 -2.69 -24.41 -7.96
N LYS A 157 -1.91 -23.73 -8.82
CA LYS A 157 -0.95 -24.40 -9.73
C LYS A 157 0.52 -24.20 -9.34
N VAL A 158 1.01 -22.96 -9.23
CA VAL A 158 2.42 -22.69 -8.89
C VAL A 158 2.77 -23.12 -7.46
N ASN A 159 1.92 -22.76 -6.49
CA ASN A 159 2.12 -23.19 -5.10
C ASN A 159 1.99 -24.71 -4.93
N LYS A 160 1.26 -25.40 -5.83
CA LYS A 160 1.17 -26.87 -5.83
C LYS A 160 2.49 -27.49 -6.28
N GLY A 161 3.12 -26.95 -7.33
CA GLY A 161 4.45 -27.41 -7.79
C GLY A 161 5.51 -27.28 -6.70
N ILE A 162 5.66 -26.08 -6.12
CA ILE A 162 6.63 -25.82 -5.04
C ILE A 162 6.38 -26.77 -3.86
N ARG A 163 5.13 -26.89 -3.40
CA ARG A 163 4.78 -27.81 -2.29
C ARG A 163 4.99 -29.27 -2.63
N ASN A 164 4.79 -29.67 -3.88
CA ASN A 164 5.03 -31.03 -4.31
C ASN A 164 6.52 -31.34 -4.23
N THR A 165 7.36 -30.50 -4.84
CA THR A 165 8.82 -30.67 -4.76
C THR A 165 9.32 -30.69 -3.32
N LEU A 166 8.83 -29.80 -2.45
CA LEU A 166 9.20 -29.81 -1.02
C LEU A 166 8.85 -31.10 -0.28
N ARG A 167 7.83 -31.83 -0.74
CA ARG A 167 7.37 -33.08 -0.10
C ARG A 167 8.00 -34.32 -0.72
N THR A 168 8.19 -34.33 -2.03
CA THR A 168 8.56 -35.54 -2.77
C THR A 168 10.05 -35.57 -3.10
N GLU A 169 10.63 -34.43 -3.49
CA GLU A 169 11.97 -34.35 -4.09
C GLU A 169 12.69 -33.04 -3.66
N PRO A 170 12.88 -32.79 -2.35
CA PRO A 170 13.44 -31.53 -1.84
C PRO A 170 14.87 -31.26 -2.33
N GLU A 171 15.65 -32.30 -2.64
CA GLU A 171 16.98 -32.20 -3.25
C GLU A 171 16.97 -31.62 -4.68
N LEU A 172 15.85 -31.78 -5.41
CA LEU A 172 15.69 -31.22 -6.76
C LEU A 172 15.10 -29.80 -6.74
N PHE A 173 14.92 -29.20 -5.55
CA PHE A 173 14.31 -27.88 -5.43
C PHE A 173 15.04 -26.80 -6.24
N PHE A 174 16.38 -26.85 -6.23
CA PHE A 174 17.23 -25.94 -6.99
C PHE A 174 16.96 -26.00 -8.51
N ALA A 175 16.66 -27.19 -9.03
CA ALA A 175 16.42 -27.42 -10.45
C ALA A 175 14.97 -27.14 -10.87
N PHE A 176 14.00 -27.48 -10.01
CA PHE A 176 12.58 -27.44 -10.36
C PHE A 176 11.88 -26.11 -10.06
N ASN A 177 12.46 -25.26 -9.21
CA ASN A 177 11.79 -24.06 -8.71
C ASN A 177 12.58 -22.80 -9.03
N ASN A 178 11.84 -21.71 -9.26
CA ASN A 178 12.43 -20.41 -9.51
C ASN A 178 13.17 -19.91 -8.27
N GLY A 179 14.33 -19.31 -8.52
CA GLY A 179 15.17 -18.68 -7.51
C GLY A 179 14.66 -17.34 -6.98
N LEU A 180 15.54 -16.64 -6.27
CA LEU A 180 15.32 -15.31 -5.71
C LEU A 180 16.06 -14.25 -6.53
N THR A 181 15.54 -13.04 -6.51
CA THR A 181 16.33 -11.83 -6.80
C THR A 181 16.31 -10.96 -5.56
N VAL A 182 17.51 -10.59 -5.10
CA VAL A 182 17.73 -9.94 -3.82
C VAL A 182 18.63 -8.73 -4.01
N THR A 183 18.26 -7.61 -3.42
CA THR A 183 19.04 -6.37 -3.38
C THR A 183 19.54 -6.12 -1.95
N VAL A 184 20.71 -5.51 -1.82
CA VAL A 184 21.32 -5.09 -0.56
C VAL A 184 21.94 -3.71 -0.71
N SER A 185 21.92 -2.91 0.36
CA SER A 185 22.67 -1.64 0.42
C SER A 185 24.16 -1.91 0.60
N ASN A 186 24.50 -2.93 1.38
CA ASN A 186 25.89 -3.32 1.61
C ASN A 186 26.03 -4.83 1.86
N LEU A 187 27.22 -5.39 1.59
CA LEU A 187 27.58 -6.76 1.91
C LEU A 187 29.04 -6.88 2.35
N ILE A 188 29.34 -7.93 3.10
CA ILE A 188 30.71 -8.36 3.41
C ILE A 188 30.85 -9.79 2.91
N SER A 189 31.87 -10.02 2.09
CA SER A 189 32.27 -11.33 1.60
C SER A 189 33.58 -11.78 2.20
N ASP A 190 33.79 -13.10 2.23
CA ASP A 190 35.03 -13.74 2.64
C ASP A 190 35.31 -14.96 1.77
N ILE A 191 36.51 -15.53 1.87
CA ILE A 191 36.91 -16.78 1.22
C ILE A 191 36.78 -17.90 2.25
N HIS A 192 35.87 -18.84 2.01
CA HIS A 192 35.73 -20.05 2.83
C HIS A 192 37.01 -20.88 2.79
N GLU A 193 37.29 -21.69 3.82
CA GLU A 193 38.46 -22.58 3.90
C GLU A 193 38.61 -23.52 2.68
N MET A 194 37.50 -23.80 2.00
CA MET A 194 37.43 -24.60 0.77
C MET A 194 37.66 -23.79 -0.52
N GLY A 195 38.12 -22.54 -0.41
CA GLY A 195 38.54 -21.68 -1.53
C GLY A 195 37.43 -20.99 -2.32
N HIS A 196 36.16 -21.10 -1.91
CA HIS A 196 35.04 -20.42 -2.59
C HIS A 196 34.64 -19.13 -1.86
N THR A 197 34.11 -18.15 -2.61
CA THR A 197 33.59 -16.91 -2.03
C THR A 197 32.26 -17.17 -1.32
N GLN A 198 32.10 -16.55 -0.15
CA GLN A 198 30.86 -16.59 0.64
C GLN A 198 30.47 -15.18 1.09
N ILE A 199 29.16 -14.91 1.14
CA ILE A 199 28.62 -13.69 1.75
C ILE A 199 28.40 -13.97 3.24
N ILE A 200 29.16 -13.30 4.09
CA ILE A 200 29.09 -13.48 5.54
C ILE A 200 28.16 -12.47 6.22
N LYS A 201 27.93 -11.31 5.60
CA LYS A 201 27.01 -10.29 6.13
C LYS A 201 26.30 -9.54 5.00
N ALA A 202 25.03 -9.22 5.22
CA ALA A 202 24.22 -8.39 4.32
C ALA A 202 23.49 -7.29 5.10
N THR A 203 23.40 -6.11 4.49
CA THR A 203 22.72 -4.92 5.04
C THR A 203 21.71 -4.42 4.02
N GLY A 204 20.52 -4.00 4.48
CA GLY A 204 19.43 -3.55 3.62
C GLY A 204 18.84 -4.66 2.74
N LEU A 205 18.88 -5.93 3.18
CA LEU A 205 18.45 -7.06 2.35
C LEU A 205 16.97 -7.01 2.00
N GLN A 206 16.65 -7.08 0.71
CA GLN A 206 15.30 -7.06 0.15
C GLN A 206 15.12 -8.09 -0.97
N ILE A 207 14.08 -8.93 -0.88
CA ILE A 207 13.73 -9.93 -1.89
C ILE A 207 12.73 -9.31 -2.88
N VAL A 208 13.25 -8.80 -4.00
CA VAL A 208 12.45 -8.16 -5.06
C VAL A 208 11.77 -9.16 -5.99
N ASN A 209 12.23 -10.41 -6.03
CA ASN A 209 11.58 -11.55 -6.69
C ASN A 209 11.77 -12.84 -5.86
N GLY A 210 10.74 -13.69 -5.80
CA GLY A 210 10.79 -14.96 -5.05
C GLY A 210 9.90 -15.03 -3.80
N GLY A 211 9.03 -14.04 -3.55
CA GLY A 211 8.17 -14.02 -2.35
C GLY A 211 7.27 -15.26 -2.17
N GLN A 212 6.86 -15.92 -3.27
CA GLN A 212 6.13 -17.19 -3.20
C GLN A 212 7.01 -18.36 -2.74
N THR A 213 8.24 -18.44 -3.23
CA THR A 213 9.25 -19.43 -2.82
C THR A 213 9.55 -19.27 -1.33
N THR A 214 9.88 -18.04 -0.90
CA THR A 214 10.18 -17.70 0.50
C THR A 214 9.03 -18.05 1.44
N ALA A 215 7.80 -17.62 1.12
CA ALA A 215 6.64 -17.92 1.97
C ALA A 215 6.28 -19.41 1.98
N SER A 216 6.44 -20.12 0.85
CA SER A 216 6.15 -21.56 0.79
C SER A 216 7.10 -22.37 1.65
N LEU A 217 8.39 -22.00 1.68
CA LEU A 217 9.38 -22.62 2.56
C LEU A 217 9.06 -22.37 4.04
N TYR A 218 8.72 -21.13 4.39
CA TYR A 218 8.28 -20.81 5.75
C TYR A 218 7.09 -21.66 6.20
N TRP A 219 6.02 -21.73 5.39
CA TRP A 219 4.84 -22.52 5.74
C TRP A 219 5.10 -24.02 5.74
N ALA A 220 6.00 -24.51 4.89
CA ALA A 220 6.45 -25.90 4.92
C ALA A 220 7.19 -26.21 6.22
N ARG A 221 8.10 -25.35 6.66
CA ARG A 221 8.81 -25.47 7.95
C ARG A 221 7.84 -25.47 9.13
N LYS A 222 6.87 -24.56 9.15
CA LYS A 222 5.83 -24.52 10.21
C LYS A 222 4.91 -25.75 10.19
N ALA A 223 4.74 -26.40 9.04
CA ALA A 223 4.03 -27.66 8.91
C ALA A 223 4.90 -28.90 9.24
N GLY A 224 6.13 -28.70 9.71
CA GLY A 224 7.03 -29.77 10.14
C GLY A 224 7.84 -30.43 9.03
N LEU A 225 7.90 -29.85 7.82
CA LEU A 225 8.75 -30.38 6.75
C LEU A 225 10.22 -30.01 7.00
N ASP A 226 11.12 -30.95 6.75
CA ASP A 226 12.56 -30.72 6.76
C ASP A 226 13.01 -29.98 5.48
N LEU A 227 13.74 -28.89 5.66
CA LEU A 227 14.29 -28.05 4.59
C LEU A 227 15.81 -28.20 4.43
N SER A 228 16.45 -29.10 5.18
CA SER A 228 17.91 -29.30 5.19
C SER A 228 18.50 -29.57 3.79
N LYS A 229 17.74 -30.24 2.92
CA LYS A 229 18.12 -30.58 1.53
C LYS A 229 17.74 -29.51 0.50
N VAL A 230 16.98 -28.50 0.91
CA VAL A 230 16.49 -27.47 -0.02
C VAL A 230 17.57 -26.43 -0.28
N ARG A 231 17.83 -26.16 -1.55
CA ARG A 231 18.73 -25.11 -2.03
C ARG A 231 17.99 -24.23 -3.03
N VAL A 232 18.14 -22.91 -2.91
CA VAL A 232 17.45 -21.92 -3.74
C VAL A 232 18.48 -21.08 -4.47
N GLN A 233 18.40 -21.02 -5.80
CA GLN A 233 19.22 -20.09 -6.58
C GLN A 233 18.89 -18.65 -6.18
N MET A 234 19.89 -17.80 -5.97
CA MET A 234 19.67 -16.39 -5.61
C MET A 234 20.57 -15.49 -6.46
N LYS A 235 19.96 -14.52 -7.15
CA LYS A 235 20.69 -13.40 -7.78
C LYS A 235 20.76 -12.28 -6.77
N LEU A 236 21.96 -11.95 -6.30
CA LEU A 236 22.21 -10.91 -5.31
C LEU A 236 22.86 -9.69 -5.98
N SER A 237 22.39 -8.51 -5.58
CA SER A 237 22.66 -7.22 -6.21
C SER A 237 23.05 -6.21 -5.13
N ARG A 238 24.33 -5.79 -5.08
CA ARG A 238 24.72 -4.63 -4.24
C ARG A 238 24.51 -3.35 -5.04
N LEU A 239 23.63 -2.49 -4.54
CA LEU A 239 23.29 -1.23 -5.19
C LEU A 239 23.93 -0.05 -4.43
N PRO A 240 24.48 0.95 -5.14
CA PRO A 240 24.96 2.17 -4.50
C PRO A 240 23.80 2.95 -3.87
N GLU A 241 24.10 3.79 -2.87
CA GLU A 241 23.09 4.63 -2.20
C GLU A 241 22.42 5.62 -3.17
N GLU A 242 23.18 6.16 -4.12
CA GLU A 242 22.67 7.06 -5.15
C GLU A 242 21.86 6.28 -6.20
N GLY A 243 20.58 6.64 -6.38
CA GLY A 243 19.68 5.96 -7.31
C GLY A 243 19.22 4.57 -6.85
N PHE A 244 19.46 4.20 -5.58
CA PHE A 244 19.09 2.90 -5.00
C PHE A 244 17.62 2.53 -5.27
N GLU A 245 16.69 3.45 -4.99
CA GLU A 245 15.26 3.18 -5.14
C GLU A 245 14.84 2.92 -6.59
N ASP A 246 15.37 3.70 -7.54
CA ASP A 246 15.09 3.54 -8.97
C ASP A 246 15.69 2.25 -9.52
N ALA A 247 16.90 1.89 -9.08
CA ALA A 247 17.55 0.65 -9.47
C ALA A 247 16.80 -0.57 -8.93
N VAL A 248 16.42 -0.55 -7.65
CA VAL A 248 15.55 -1.57 -7.04
C VAL A 248 14.24 -1.69 -7.82
N HIS A 249 13.57 -0.58 -8.12
CA HIS A 249 12.30 -0.57 -8.84
C HIS A 249 12.45 -1.21 -10.23
N ASN A 250 13.51 -0.85 -10.96
CA ASN A 250 13.81 -1.40 -12.27
C ASN A 250 14.17 -2.89 -12.22
N ILE A 251 14.99 -3.33 -11.26
CA ILE A 251 15.33 -4.75 -11.09
C ILE A 251 14.06 -5.55 -10.77
N ALA A 252 13.21 -5.05 -9.87
CA ALA A 252 11.92 -5.68 -9.57
C ALA A 252 11.05 -5.76 -10.83
N ARG A 253 10.97 -4.69 -11.63
CA ARG A 253 10.22 -4.67 -12.90
C ARG A 253 10.73 -5.69 -13.90
N PHE A 254 12.04 -5.73 -14.15
CA PHE A 254 12.65 -6.58 -15.17
C PHE A 254 12.76 -8.05 -14.76
N ALA A 255 13.06 -8.35 -13.49
CA ALA A 255 13.05 -9.72 -12.97
C ALA A 255 11.66 -10.36 -13.06
N ASN A 256 10.59 -9.54 -13.04
CA ASN A 256 9.22 -10.00 -13.24
C ASN A 256 8.78 -10.03 -14.72
N ALA A 257 9.52 -9.39 -15.65
CA ALA A 257 9.17 -9.25 -17.06
C ALA A 257 9.26 -10.55 -17.90
N GLN A 258 9.84 -11.64 -17.37
CA GLN A 258 9.80 -12.97 -18.02
C GLN A 258 8.40 -13.61 -18.02
N ASN A 259 7.42 -13.05 -17.31
CA ASN A 259 6.00 -13.24 -17.58
C ASN A 259 5.40 -11.84 -17.80
N ALA A 260 4.67 -11.63 -18.90
CA ALA A 260 4.21 -10.30 -19.33
C ALA A 260 3.68 -9.43 -18.16
N VAL A 261 4.49 -8.45 -17.74
CA VAL A 261 4.11 -7.47 -16.71
C VAL A 261 3.11 -6.54 -17.37
N SER A 262 1.86 -6.57 -16.92
CA SER A 262 0.84 -5.69 -17.46
C SER A 262 1.08 -4.26 -16.96
N ALA A 263 0.68 -3.24 -17.71
CA ALA A 263 0.75 -1.83 -17.25
C ALA A 263 0.00 -1.61 -15.92
N SER A 264 -0.95 -2.49 -15.59
CA SER A 264 -1.69 -2.57 -14.32
C SER A 264 -0.79 -2.98 -13.13
N ASP A 265 0.23 -3.79 -13.38
CA ASP A 265 1.21 -4.22 -12.37
C ASP A 265 2.25 -3.12 -12.08
N LEU A 266 2.61 -2.31 -13.07
CA LEU A 266 3.50 -1.14 -12.88
C LEU A 266 2.85 -0.07 -11.99
N PHE A 267 1.54 0.16 -12.18
CA PHE A 267 0.79 1.15 -11.41
C PHE A 267 0.55 0.71 -9.95
N ALA A 268 0.74 -0.57 -9.62
CA ALA A 268 0.54 -1.10 -8.27
C ALA A 268 1.44 -0.48 -7.19
N GLY A 269 2.61 0.04 -7.58
CA GLY A 269 3.58 0.68 -6.69
C GLY A 269 3.41 2.20 -6.55
N HIS A 270 2.48 2.81 -7.29
CA HIS A 270 2.35 4.27 -7.36
C HIS A 270 2.04 4.91 -5.99
N PRO A 271 2.66 6.06 -5.64
CA PRO A 271 2.43 6.76 -4.37
C PRO A 271 0.95 7.05 -4.04
N TYR A 272 0.14 7.33 -5.06
CA TYR A 272 -1.34 7.44 -4.95
C TYR A 272 -1.97 6.31 -4.13
N PHE A 273 -1.66 5.05 -4.43
CA PHE A 273 -2.28 3.94 -3.70
C PHE A 273 -1.74 3.79 -2.29
N LYS A 274 -0.48 4.17 -2.03
CA LYS A 274 0.07 4.22 -0.67
C LYS A 274 -0.66 5.29 0.16
N ARG A 275 -0.95 6.45 -0.44
CA ARG A 275 -1.74 7.53 0.18
C ARG A 275 -3.13 7.03 0.56
N LEU A 276 -3.84 6.37 -0.36
CA LEU A 276 -5.16 5.80 -0.07
C LEU A 276 -5.13 4.72 1.01
N GLU A 277 -4.10 3.86 1.01
CA GLU A 277 -3.91 2.86 2.06
C GLU A 277 -3.71 3.53 3.42
N GLY A 278 -2.88 4.57 3.51
CA GLY A 278 -2.68 5.33 4.75
C GLY A 278 -3.98 5.92 5.30
N ILE A 279 -4.73 6.65 4.47
CA ILE A 279 -6.01 7.26 4.87
C ILE A 279 -7.00 6.18 5.31
N SER A 280 -7.13 5.11 4.52
CA SER A 280 -8.01 3.98 4.80
C SER A 280 -7.78 3.33 6.18
N ARG A 281 -6.52 3.22 6.61
CA ARG A 281 -6.16 2.57 7.88
C ARG A 281 -6.32 3.50 9.08
N GLN A 282 -6.37 4.81 8.88
CA GLN A 282 -6.43 5.82 9.94
C GLN A 282 -7.82 6.46 10.08
N THR A 283 -8.74 6.20 9.14
CA THR A 283 -10.05 6.85 9.09
C THR A 283 -11.17 5.87 9.45
N LEU A 284 -11.74 6.04 10.64
CA LEU A 284 -12.96 5.33 11.05
C LEU A 284 -14.18 5.95 10.36
N ALA A 285 -14.95 5.12 9.68
CA ALA A 285 -16.27 5.49 9.21
C ALA A 285 -17.29 5.35 10.36
N PRO A 286 -18.25 6.28 10.46
CA PRO A 286 -19.33 6.18 11.44
C PRO A 286 -20.23 4.96 11.14
N PRO A 287 -20.97 4.45 12.13
CA PRO A 287 -21.85 3.31 11.92
C PRO A 287 -23.04 3.67 11.01
N GLY A 288 -23.36 2.78 10.06
CA GLY A 288 -24.45 3.00 9.11
C GLY A 288 -25.85 2.70 9.65
N LYS A 289 -25.94 2.04 10.82
CA LYS A 289 -27.19 1.77 11.52
C LYS A 289 -27.03 2.04 13.02
N PRO A 290 -28.10 2.45 13.73
CA PRO A 290 -28.07 2.52 15.18
C PRO A 290 -27.67 1.18 15.78
N GLY A 291 -26.66 1.17 16.65
CA GLY A 291 -26.13 -0.03 17.30
C GLY A 291 -24.97 -0.73 16.58
N ASP A 292 -24.66 -0.38 15.33
CA ASP A 292 -23.44 -0.84 14.68
C ASP A 292 -22.21 -0.14 15.30
N ALA A 293 -21.06 -0.81 15.30
CA ALA A 293 -19.79 -0.20 15.67
C ALA A 293 -19.19 0.59 14.49
N PRO A 294 -18.40 1.65 14.74
CA PRO A 294 -17.55 2.26 13.73
C PRO A 294 -16.62 1.23 13.07
N SER A 295 -16.32 1.44 11.79
CA SER A 295 -15.52 0.48 11.00
C SER A 295 -14.69 1.19 9.93
N TYR A 296 -13.68 0.50 9.41
CA TYR A 296 -12.79 1.01 8.39
C TYR A 296 -13.24 0.57 6.99
N TRP A 297 -13.21 1.52 6.05
CA TRP A 297 -13.13 1.15 4.65
C TRP A 297 -11.72 0.68 4.34
N TYR A 298 -11.52 -0.64 4.27
CA TYR A 298 -10.21 -1.24 4.05
C TYR A 298 -9.84 -1.14 2.56
N PHE A 299 -8.81 -0.35 2.23
CA PHE A 299 -8.24 -0.34 0.89
C PHE A 299 -7.20 -1.46 0.75
N GLU A 300 -7.46 -2.37 -0.17
CA GLU A 300 -6.58 -3.46 -0.56
C GLU A 300 -5.69 -3.00 -1.73
N ARG A 301 -4.56 -2.35 -1.38
CA ARG A 301 -3.54 -1.94 -2.36
C ARG A 301 -2.91 -3.17 -3.03
N THR A 302 -2.58 -4.18 -2.24
CA THR A 302 -2.03 -5.43 -2.72
C THR A 302 -3.07 -6.54 -2.64
N THR A 303 -3.39 -7.12 -3.81
CA THR A 303 -4.43 -8.14 -3.96
C THR A 303 -4.25 -9.27 -2.95
N GLY A 304 -5.30 -9.55 -2.17
CA GLY A 304 -5.31 -10.59 -1.14
C GLY A 304 -4.71 -10.19 0.21
N SER A 305 -4.22 -8.96 0.40
CA SER A 305 -3.71 -8.49 1.70
C SER A 305 -4.75 -8.60 2.81
N TYR A 306 -6.03 -8.33 2.52
CA TYR A 306 -7.11 -8.47 3.50
C TYR A 306 -7.18 -9.91 4.06
N LYS A 307 -7.07 -10.91 3.17
CA LYS A 307 -7.10 -12.33 3.57
C LYS A 307 -5.86 -12.72 4.35
N VAL A 308 -4.70 -12.17 4.00
CA VAL A 308 -3.44 -12.42 4.71
C VAL A 308 -3.51 -11.85 6.12
N GLU A 309 -3.95 -10.61 6.28
CA GLU A 309 -4.13 -9.98 7.58
C GLU A 309 -5.13 -10.72 8.46
N LEU A 310 -6.25 -11.16 7.86
CA LEU A 310 -7.23 -11.98 8.56
C LEU A 310 -6.64 -13.34 9.00
N LYS A 311 -5.89 -14.03 8.12
CA LYS A 311 -5.27 -15.33 8.44
C LYS A 311 -4.18 -15.23 9.52
N ARG A 312 -3.59 -14.06 9.72
CA ARG A 312 -2.64 -13.81 10.82
C ARG A 312 -3.33 -13.70 12.19
N LYS A 313 -4.66 -13.69 12.21
CA LYS A 313 -5.47 -13.60 13.43
C LYS A 313 -6.23 -14.91 13.62
N SER A 314 -6.34 -15.35 14.86
CA SER A 314 -7.13 -16.53 15.28
C SER A 314 -8.23 -16.10 16.27
N GLY A 315 -9.16 -17.02 16.53
CA GLY A 315 -10.17 -16.89 17.58
C GLY A 315 -10.96 -15.57 17.57
N MET A 316 -10.98 -14.91 18.73
CA MET A 316 -11.73 -13.66 18.95
C MET A 316 -11.10 -12.47 18.22
N ALA A 317 -9.77 -12.39 18.13
CA ALA A 317 -9.08 -11.31 17.42
C ALA A 317 -9.43 -11.26 15.93
N ALA A 318 -9.62 -12.42 15.30
CA ALA A 318 -10.09 -12.51 13.92
C ALA A 318 -11.53 -11.96 13.78
N LYS A 319 -12.42 -12.29 14.72
CA LYS A 319 -13.81 -11.79 14.74
C LYS A 319 -13.86 -10.28 14.96
N THR A 320 -13.14 -9.76 15.96
CA THR A 320 -13.06 -8.32 16.24
C THR A 320 -12.50 -7.55 15.06
N TRP A 321 -11.45 -8.08 14.42
CA TRP A 321 -10.88 -7.43 13.24
C TRP A 321 -11.84 -7.43 12.05
N GLN A 322 -12.64 -8.49 11.84
CA GLN A 322 -13.68 -8.51 10.81
C GLN A 322 -14.85 -7.56 11.10
N LEU A 323 -15.17 -7.33 12.38
CA LEU A 323 -16.15 -6.31 12.77
C LEU A 323 -15.65 -4.91 12.42
N LEU A 324 -14.36 -4.62 12.69
CA LEU A 324 -13.72 -3.36 12.33
C LEU A 324 -13.44 -3.21 10.82
N HIS A 325 -13.27 -4.31 10.09
CA HIS A 325 -12.97 -4.30 8.66
C HIS A 325 -13.96 -5.21 7.90
N PRO A 326 -15.24 -4.84 7.80
CA PRO A 326 -16.22 -5.72 7.21
C PRO A 326 -15.96 -5.86 5.70
N LYS A 327 -16.15 -7.09 5.17
CA LYS A 327 -15.89 -7.40 3.75
C LYS A 327 -16.60 -6.46 2.77
N LYS A 328 -17.80 -5.96 3.13
CA LYS A 328 -18.59 -5.00 2.34
C LYS A 328 -17.96 -3.60 2.23
N GLN A 329 -16.97 -3.29 3.06
CA GLN A 329 -16.21 -2.03 3.07
C GLN A 329 -14.76 -2.24 2.59
N VAL A 330 -14.45 -3.34 1.91
CA VAL A 330 -13.16 -3.52 1.25
C VAL A 330 -13.20 -2.86 -0.13
N LEU A 331 -12.17 -2.08 -0.46
CA LEU A 331 -11.94 -1.47 -1.78
C LEU A 331 -10.69 -2.05 -2.41
N THR A 332 -10.78 -2.57 -3.63
CA THR A 332 -9.62 -2.98 -4.41
C THR A 332 -9.17 -1.87 -5.37
N LYS A 333 -7.95 -1.95 -5.90
CA LYS A 333 -7.51 -1.04 -7.00
C LYS A 333 -8.47 -1.02 -8.18
N THR A 334 -9.06 -2.18 -8.51
CA THR A 334 -10.03 -2.29 -9.62
C THR A 334 -11.36 -1.64 -9.30
N ASP A 335 -11.75 -1.62 -8.02
CA ASP A 335 -12.95 -0.92 -7.55
C ASP A 335 -12.73 0.59 -7.63
N VAL A 336 -11.61 1.08 -7.10
CA VAL A 336 -11.24 2.50 -7.16
C VAL A 336 -11.24 3.00 -8.60
N ALA A 337 -10.55 2.30 -9.49
CA ALA A 337 -10.53 2.62 -10.92
C ALA A 337 -11.93 2.56 -11.56
N ARG A 338 -12.79 1.62 -11.15
CA ARG A 338 -14.17 1.53 -11.66
C ARG A 338 -14.98 2.75 -11.22
N TYR A 339 -14.95 3.06 -9.93
CA TYR A 339 -15.81 4.09 -9.36
C TYR A 339 -15.40 5.47 -9.87
N ASP A 340 -14.12 5.81 -9.84
CA ASP A 340 -13.68 7.11 -10.37
C ASP A 340 -13.96 7.24 -11.86
N MET A 341 -13.51 6.30 -12.69
CA MET A 341 -13.74 6.39 -14.14
C MET A 341 -15.23 6.42 -14.52
N THR A 342 -16.11 5.85 -13.69
CA THR A 342 -17.56 5.96 -13.87
C THR A 342 -18.04 7.39 -13.64
N PHE A 343 -17.66 8.01 -12.53
CA PHE A 343 -18.10 9.38 -12.22
C PHE A 343 -17.38 10.45 -13.05
N GLU A 344 -16.19 10.15 -13.59
CA GLU A 344 -15.49 10.98 -14.58
C GLU A 344 -16.02 10.81 -16.02
N GLY A 345 -17.13 10.07 -16.22
CA GLY A 345 -17.78 9.97 -17.52
C GLY A 345 -17.05 9.08 -18.54
N ALA A 346 -16.32 8.05 -18.07
CA ALA A 346 -15.63 7.08 -18.92
C ALA A 346 -16.20 5.64 -18.81
N PRO A 347 -17.53 5.42 -18.97
CA PRO A 347 -18.13 4.09 -18.78
C PRO A 347 -17.68 3.07 -19.84
N HIS A 348 -17.26 3.52 -21.02
CA HIS A 348 -16.73 2.68 -22.08
C HIS A 348 -15.36 2.06 -21.71
N GLN A 349 -14.51 2.81 -21.00
CA GLN A 349 -13.26 2.29 -20.43
C GLN A 349 -13.53 1.25 -19.33
N VAL A 350 -14.48 1.55 -18.43
CA VAL A 350 -14.90 0.63 -17.37
C VAL A 350 -15.41 -0.69 -17.95
N SER A 351 -16.17 -0.60 -19.05
CA SER A 351 -16.75 -1.75 -19.75
C SER A 351 -15.72 -2.59 -20.51
N SER A 352 -14.54 -2.04 -20.81
CA SER A 352 -13.44 -2.75 -21.48
C SER A 352 -12.75 -3.81 -20.61
N GLY A 353 -13.10 -3.89 -19.32
CA GLY A 353 -12.63 -4.88 -18.36
C GLY A 353 -11.65 -4.29 -17.35
N ALA A 354 -11.56 -4.95 -16.19
CA ALA A 354 -10.86 -4.40 -15.02
C ALA A 354 -9.38 -4.05 -15.27
N GLN A 355 -8.65 -4.89 -16.01
CA GLN A 355 -7.23 -4.66 -16.32
C GLN A 355 -7.01 -3.48 -17.27
N LYS A 356 -7.81 -3.38 -18.34
CA LYS A 356 -7.74 -2.25 -19.28
C LYS A 356 -8.16 -0.94 -18.59
N ASN A 357 -9.20 -0.98 -17.77
CA ASN A 357 -9.66 0.19 -17.03
C ASN A 357 -8.61 0.69 -16.02
N ILE A 358 -7.94 -0.21 -15.28
CA ILE A 358 -6.82 0.19 -14.40
C ILE A 358 -5.71 0.88 -15.20
N ALA A 359 -5.34 0.36 -16.37
CA ALA A 359 -4.28 0.95 -17.16
C ALA A 359 -4.66 2.36 -17.67
N ALA A 360 -5.91 2.57 -18.07
CA ALA A 360 -6.43 3.89 -18.46
C ALA A 360 -6.48 4.84 -17.26
N PHE A 361 -7.03 4.38 -16.13
CA PHE A 361 -7.10 5.11 -14.88
C PHE A 361 -5.72 5.53 -14.38
N GLY A 362 -4.72 4.64 -14.45
CA GLY A 362 -3.35 4.95 -14.03
C GLY A 362 -2.74 6.12 -14.77
N LYS A 363 -3.00 6.26 -16.07
CA LYS A 363 -2.55 7.44 -16.85
C LYS A 363 -3.18 8.75 -16.38
N VAL A 364 -4.47 8.71 -16.02
CA VAL A 364 -5.20 9.88 -15.51
C VAL A 364 -4.66 10.28 -14.14
N ILE A 365 -4.52 9.31 -13.24
CA ILE A 365 -4.04 9.56 -11.87
C ILE A 365 -2.59 9.97 -11.82
N SER A 366 -1.69 9.39 -12.63
CA SER A 366 -0.29 9.84 -12.66
C SER A 366 -0.19 11.31 -13.06
N ARG A 367 -0.94 11.74 -14.09
CA ARG A 367 -0.98 13.16 -14.47
C ARG A 367 -1.55 14.05 -13.36
N ALA A 368 -2.64 13.64 -12.71
CA ALA A 368 -3.24 14.41 -11.62
C ALA A 368 -2.31 14.47 -10.38
N TRP A 369 -1.59 13.38 -10.11
CA TRP A 369 -0.59 13.30 -9.06
C TRP A 369 0.60 14.22 -9.33
N ASP A 370 1.11 14.25 -10.55
CA ASP A 370 2.22 15.14 -10.93
C ASP A 370 1.84 16.64 -10.82
N VAL A 371 0.55 16.96 -10.94
CA VAL A 371 0.03 18.33 -10.76
C VAL A 371 -0.06 18.70 -9.28
N ASP A 372 -0.74 17.88 -8.47
CA ASP A 372 -0.91 18.13 -7.05
C ASP A 372 -1.13 16.81 -6.27
N PRO A 373 -0.07 16.23 -5.68
CA PRO A 373 -0.18 15.04 -4.82
C PRO A 373 -1.03 15.26 -3.56
N THR A 374 -1.17 16.50 -3.10
CA THR A 374 -1.86 16.85 -1.85
C THR A 374 -3.38 16.84 -2.00
N SER A 375 -3.88 16.98 -3.24
CA SER A 375 -5.30 16.86 -3.57
C SER A 375 -5.91 15.47 -3.28
N PHE A 376 -5.08 14.45 -3.07
CA PHE A 376 -5.51 13.08 -2.70
C PHE A 376 -5.56 12.90 -1.19
N ASP A 377 -6.37 13.74 -0.55
CA ASP A 377 -6.54 13.86 0.89
C ASP A 377 -7.75 13.06 1.43
N LEU A 378 -8.12 13.31 2.70
CA LEU A 378 -9.27 12.69 3.33
C LEU A 378 -10.59 13.03 2.60
N PRO A 379 -10.92 14.30 2.28
CA PRO A 379 -12.07 14.64 1.43
C PRO A 379 -12.12 13.87 0.09
N TYR A 380 -10.98 13.68 -0.58
CA TYR A 380 -10.92 12.82 -1.76
C TYR A 380 -11.31 11.38 -1.45
N TYR A 381 -10.77 10.82 -0.37
CA TYR A 381 -11.06 9.45 0.05
C TYR A 381 -12.53 9.25 0.45
N GLU A 382 -13.13 10.18 1.20
CA GLU A 382 -14.55 10.14 1.56
C GLU A 382 -15.46 10.19 0.32
N ARG A 383 -15.12 11.02 -0.66
CA ARG A 383 -15.81 11.08 -1.96
C ARG A 383 -15.69 9.77 -2.73
N LEU A 384 -14.50 9.17 -2.79
CA LEU A 384 -14.28 7.86 -3.40
C LEU A 384 -15.13 6.77 -2.73
N VAL A 385 -15.22 6.78 -1.39
CA VAL A 385 -16.08 5.86 -0.64
C VAL A 385 -17.56 6.13 -0.90
N GLY A 386 -17.98 7.40 -0.97
CA GLY A 386 -19.33 7.77 -1.36
C GLY A 386 -19.69 7.22 -2.76
N ARG A 387 -18.81 7.39 -3.75
CA ARG A 387 -18.96 6.78 -5.08
C ARG A 387 -19.06 5.25 -5.01
N ALA A 388 -18.30 4.60 -4.12
CA ALA A 388 -18.38 3.16 -3.88
C ALA A 388 -19.74 2.73 -3.32
N ILE A 389 -20.26 3.44 -2.31
CA ILE A 389 -21.58 3.19 -1.70
C ILE A 389 -22.68 3.30 -2.75
N LEU A 390 -22.69 4.39 -3.52
CA LEU A 390 -23.67 4.62 -4.58
C LEU A 390 -23.61 3.52 -5.64
N THR A 391 -22.41 3.21 -6.15
CA THR A 391 -22.24 2.21 -7.20
C THR A 391 -22.67 0.81 -6.74
N ARG A 392 -22.28 0.41 -5.53
CA ARG A 392 -22.64 -0.89 -4.95
C ARG A 392 -24.14 -1.00 -4.70
N ALA A 393 -24.79 0.07 -4.26
CA ALA A 393 -26.23 0.08 -4.06
C ALA A 393 -26.98 -0.08 -5.38
N VAL A 394 -26.56 0.62 -6.44
CA VAL A 394 -27.17 0.48 -7.78
C VAL A 394 -26.91 -0.90 -8.39
N ASP A 395 -25.68 -1.43 -8.27
CA ASP A 395 -25.35 -2.80 -8.70
C ASP A 395 -26.26 -3.85 -8.01
N ALA A 396 -26.58 -3.65 -6.73
CA ALA A 396 -27.45 -4.56 -5.97
C ALA A 396 -28.95 -4.40 -6.31
N ALA A 397 -29.39 -3.19 -6.68
CA ALA A 397 -30.80 -2.89 -6.89
C ALA A 397 -31.31 -3.24 -8.30
N ILE A 398 -30.47 -3.11 -9.34
CA ILE A 398 -30.86 -3.40 -10.74
C ILE A 398 -31.35 -4.85 -10.95
N PRO A 399 -30.69 -5.90 -10.41
CA PRO A 399 -31.13 -7.28 -10.63
C PRO A 399 -32.53 -7.60 -10.11
N ALA A 400 -33.03 -6.83 -9.15
CA ALA A 400 -34.37 -6.99 -8.58
C ALA A 400 -35.47 -6.30 -9.40
N GLN A 401 -35.12 -5.58 -10.46
CA GLN A 401 -36.09 -4.85 -11.28
C GLN A 401 -36.75 -5.77 -12.31
N ASP A 402 -38.06 -5.62 -12.48
CA ASP A 402 -38.88 -6.37 -13.43
C ASP A 402 -38.46 -6.18 -14.91
N TRP A 403 -37.97 -4.98 -15.24
CA TRP A 403 -37.53 -4.63 -16.58
C TRP A 403 -36.10 -5.09 -16.91
N TYR A 404 -35.35 -5.63 -15.95
CA TYR A 404 -33.93 -5.97 -16.15
C TYR A 404 -33.77 -7.37 -16.78
N PRO A 405 -33.11 -7.49 -17.96
CA PRO A 405 -33.04 -8.75 -18.71
C PRO A 405 -31.98 -9.75 -18.20
N GLY A 406 -31.33 -9.48 -17.06
CA GLY A 406 -30.33 -10.39 -16.48
C GLY A 406 -28.93 -10.35 -17.12
N SER A 407 -28.62 -9.37 -17.99
CA SER A 407 -27.31 -9.23 -18.64
C SER A 407 -26.74 -7.81 -18.52
N ILE A 408 -25.44 -7.64 -18.81
CA ILE A 408 -24.75 -6.33 -18.85
C ILE A 408 -24.87 -5.44 -17.59
N LEU A 409 -25.06 -6.02 -16.40
CA LEU A 409 -25.21 -5.27 -15.14
C LEU A 409 -24.15 -4.18 -14.95
N ARG A 410 -22.87 -4.56 -15.03
CA ARG A 410 -21.75 -3.65 -14.78
C ARG A 410 -21.71 -2.50 -15.80
N PRO A 411 -21.81 -2.73 -17.13
CA PRO A 411 -22.01 -1.65 -18.10
C PRO A 411 -23.21 -0.77 -17.77
N LEU A 412 -24.39 -1.35 -17.54
CA LEU A 412 -25.62 -0.60 -17.27
C LEU A 412 -25.47 0.33 -16.05
N THR A 413 -24.96 -0.17 -14.92
CA THR A 413 -24.67 0.65 -13.73
C THR A 413 -23.69 1.78 -14.07
N SER A 414 -22.60 1.46 -14.77
CA SER A 414 -21.54 2.44 -15.05
C SER A 414 -22.04 3.54 -16.00
N TYR A 415 -22.77 3.19 -17.06
CA TYR A 415 -23.37 4.16 -17.98
C TYR A 415 -24.45 5.01 -17.30
N THR A 416 -25.29 4.41 -16.44
CA THR A 416 -26.31 5.13 -15.66
C THR A 416 -25.66 6.21 -14.80
N LEU A 417 -24.69 5.83 -13.97
CA LEU A 417 -24.00 6.76 -13.07
C LEU A 417 -23.17 7.79 -13.83
N SER A 418 -22.53 7.40 -14.94
CA SER A 418 -21.78 8.33 -15.80
C SER A 418 -22.69 9.39 -16.41
N LEU A 419 -23.87 8.98 -16.90
CA LEU A 419 -24.85 9.90 -17.45
C LEU A 419 -25.38 10.86 -16.38
N MET A 420 -25.74 10.34 -15.20
CA MET A 420 -26.12 11.18 -14.07
C MET A 420 -25.02 12.17 -13.72
N SER A 421 -23.77 11.71 -13.57
CA SER A 421 -22.60 12.56 -13.27
C SER A 421 -22.43 13.68 -14.30
N SER A 422 -22.49 13.34 -15.58
CA SER A 422 -22.44 14.31 -16.70
C SER A 422 -23.54 15.37 -16.60
N ARG A 423 -24.78 14.98 -16.27
CA ARG A 423 -25.89 15.93 -16.11
C ARG A 423 -25.76 16.80 -14.86
N MET A 424 -25.21 16.27 -13.76
CA MET A 424 -24.93 17.04 -12.55
C MET A 424 -23.80 18.04 -12.78
N GLN A 425 -22.69 17.61 -13.39
CA GLN A 425 -21.53 18.45 -13.72
C GLN A 425 -21.88 19.59 -14.69
N ALA A 426 -22.81 19.38 -15.62
CA ALA A 426 -23.30 20.43 -16.51
C ALA A 426 -24.03 21.57 -15.79
N LYS A 427 -24.37 21.38 -14.51
CA LYS A 427 -24.96 22.41 -13.63
C LYS A 427 -24.09 22.71 -12.40
N ASP A 428 -22.82 22.27 -12.41
CA ASP A 428 -21.89 22.39 -11.28
C ASP A 428 -22.48 21.84 -9.96
N LEU A 429 -23.15 20.69 -10.05
CA LEU A 429 -23.74 19.98 -8.91
C LEU A 429 -23.08 18.62 -8.70
N GLN A 430 -23.17 18.11 -7.47
CA GLN A 430 -22.71 16.79 -7.08
C GLN A 430 -23.55 16.20 -5.94
N PRO A 431 -23.50 14.87 -5.72
CA PRO A 431 -24.02 14.26 -4.50
C PRO A 431 -23.31 14.82 -3.26
N ASN A 432 -24.03 14.94 -2.15
CA ASN A 432 -23.43 15.30 -0.86
C ASN A 432 -22.63 14.11 -0.30
N TYR A 433 -21.39 13.94 -0.75
CA TYR A 433 -20.53 12.82 -0.36
C TYR A 433 -20.24 12.79 1.15
N VAL A 434 -20.18 13.94 1.82
CA VAL A 434 -20.01 14.02 3.28
C VAL A 434 -21.24 13.42 3.99
N ALA A 435 -22.45 13.73 3.53
CA ALA A 435 -23.67 13.14 4.08
C ALA A 435 -23.73 11.63 3.81
N ILE A 436 -23.33 11.18 2.61
CA ILE A 436 -23.27 9.76 2.25
C ILE A 436 -22.25 9.01 3.12
N TRP A 437 -21.07 9.60 3.34
CA TRP A 437 -20.06 9.07 4.24
C TRP A 437 -20.57 8.97 5.67
N LYS A 438 -21.25 10.00 6.19
CA LYS A 438 -21.83 9.94 7.54
C LYS A 438 -22.92 8.88 7.69
N ALA A 439 -23.76 8.72 6.67
CA ALA A 439 -24.87 7.78 6.70
C ALA A 439 -24.47 6.33 6.34
N GLN A 440 -23.31 6.14 5.71
CA GLN A 440 -22.82 4.86 5.18
C GLN A 440 -23.86 4.11 4.31
N ARG A 441 -24.74 4.86 3.64
CA ARG A 441 -25.81 4.34 2.78
C ARG A 441 -26.11 5.30 1.65
N ALA A 442 -26.59 4.78 0.52
CA ALA A 442 -27.05 5.60 -0.59
C ALA A 442 -28.34 6.34 -0.19
N PRO A 443 -28.52 7.63 -0.56
CA PRO A 443 -29.78 8.34 -0.35
C PRO A 443 -30.90 7.72 -1.20
N ASP A 444 -32.11 7.66 -0.64
CA ASP A 444 -33.26 7.06 -1.31
C ASP A 444 -33.62 7.82 -2.61
N SER A 445 -33.50 9.16 -2.60
CA SER A 445 -33.68 10.00 -3.79
C SER A 445 -32.70 9.65 -4.91
N PHE A 446 -31.43 9.40 -4.57
CA PHE A 446 -30.41 8.99 -5.54
C PHE A 446 -30.73 7.62 -6.13
N MET A 447 -31.15 6.67 -5.29
CA MET A 447 -31.50 5.33 -5.74
C MET A 447 -32.71 5.32 -6.68
N GLN A 448 -33.77 6.06 -6.34
CA GLN A 448 -34.94 6.20 -7.20
C GLN A 448 -34.57 6.78 -8.56
N GLU A 449 -33.77 7.84 -8.57
CA GLU A 449 -33.33 8.46 -9.82
C GLU A 449 -32.41 7.55 -10.64
N ALA A 450 -31.45 6.87 -9.99
CA ALA A 450 -30.54 5.95 -10.67
C ALA A 450 -31.29 4.78 -11.33
N ILE A 451 -32.28 4.19 -10.65
CA ILE A 451 -33.10 3.11 -11.22
C ILE A 451 -33.96 3.62 -12.38
N ARG A 452 -34.53 4.83 -12.27
CA ARG A 452 -35.28 5.48 -13.36
C ARG A 452 -34.39 5.70 -14.60
N VAL A 453 -33.20 6.26 -14.40
CA VAL A 453 -32.22 6.50 -15.49
C VAL A 453 -31.77 5.17 -16.09
N ALA A 454 -31.48 4.16 -15.27
CA ALA A 454 -31.08 2.83 -15.76
C ALA A 454 -32.16 2.19 -16.65
N LYS A 455 -33.43 2.29 -16.26
CA LYS A 455 -34.57 1.78 -17.05
C LYS A 455 -34.65 2.46 -18.43
N LEU A 456 -34.48 3.79 -18.48
CA LEU A 456 -34.51 4.56 -19.73
C LEU A 456 -33.27 4.33 -20.61
N LEU A 457 -32.13 4.05 -19.99
CA LEU A 457 -30.84 3.91 -20.65
C LEU A 457 -30.63 2.51 -21.22
N LEU A 458 -31.25 1.47 -20.64
CA LEU A 458 -31.10 0.09 -21.07
C LEU A 458 -31.40 -0.11 -22.59
N PRO A 459 -32.52 0.38 -23.16
CA PRO A 459 -32.77 0.26 -24.60
C PRO A 459 -31.67 0.88 -25.46
N LEU A 460 -31.12 2.05 -25.06
CA LEU A 460 -30.04 2.72 -25.79
C LEU A 460 -28.75 1.89 -25.82
N LEU A 461 -28.49 1.08 -24.80
CA LEU A 461 -27.35 0.16 -24.78
C LEU A 461 -27.61 -1.10 -25.61
N GLN A 462 -28.86 -1.56 -25.71
CA GLN A 462 -29.24 -2.77 -26.43
C GLN A 462 -29.38 -2.54 -27.94
N GLU A 463 -29.80 -1.35 -28.35
CA GLU A 463 -29.87 -0.96 -29.75
C GLU A 463 -28.45 -0.66 -30.30
N ILE A 464 -27.98 -1.45 -31.25
CA ILE A 464 -26.70 -1.21 -31.93
C ILE A 464 -27.00 -0.56 -33.29
N PRO A 465 -26.48 0.65 -33.61
CA PRO A 465 -26.72 1.29 -34.89
C PRO A 465 -26.25 0.45 -36.08
N GLU A 466 -27.04 0.44 -37.17
CA GLU A 466 -26.79 -0.39 -38.36
C GLU A 466 -25.43 -0.07 -39.05
N GLU A 467 -24.94 1.16 -38.89
CA GLU A 467 -23.66 1.61 -39.42
C GLU A 467 -22.44 1.02 -38.68
N GLN A 468 -22.63 0.45 -37.48
CA GLN A 468 -21.57 -0.07 -36.61
C GLN A 468 -21.47 -1.62 -36.64
N VAL A 469 -22.18 -2.28 -37.57
CA VAL A 469 -22.63 -3.68 -37.58
C VAL A 469 -21.58 -4.80 -37.68
N ARG A 470 -20.28 -4.51 -37.75
CA ARG A 470 -19.28 -5.60 -37.86
C ARG A 470 -19.28 -6.58 -36.67
N ASN A 471 -19.79 -6.21 -35.49
CA ASN A 471 -20.00 -7.12 -34.35
C ASN A 471 -21.32 -6.80 -33.61
N ARG A 472 -22.31 -7.70 -33.66
CA ARG A 472 -23.65 -7.56 -33.05
C ARG A 472 -23.71 -7.80 -31.54
N LEU A 473 -22.58 -7.88 -30.85
CA LEU A 473 -22.54 -8.17 -29.42
C LEU A 473 -22.64 -6.88 -28.60
N ILE A 474 -23.70 -6.76 -27.80
CA ILE A 474 -23.89 -5.63 -26.87
C ILE A 474 -22.66 -5.45 -25.97
N THR A 475 -22.04 -6.55 -25.55
CA THR A 475 -20.82 -6.56 -24.72
C THR A 475 -19.60 -5.93 -25.39
N GLU A 476 -19.53 -5.89 -26.72
CA GLU A 476 -18.50 -5.16 -27.47
C GLU A 476 -18.92 -3.71 -27.76
N TRP A 477 -20.20 -3.48 -27.99
CA TRP A 477 -20.74 -2.13 -28.24
C TRP A 477 -20.49 -1.19 -27.05
N VAL A 478 -20.81 -1.63 -25.82
CA VAL A 478 -20.64 -0.83 -24.60
C VAL A 478 -19.19 -0.46 -24.29
N LYS A 479 -18.20 -1.07 -24.96
CA LYS A 479 -16.77 -0.77 -24.81
C LYS A 479 -16.31 0.39 -25.70
N ARG A 480 -17.12 0.79 -26.69
CA ARG A 480 -16.78 1.84 -27.65
C ARG A 480 -17.15 3.21 -27.11
N GLU A 481 -16.28 4.19 -27.32
CA GLU A 481 -16.54 5.59 -27.01
C GLU A 481 -17.77 6.12 -27.74
N ALA A 482 -18.02 5.67 -28.98
CA ALA A 482 -19.23 6.01 -29.74
C ALA A 482 -20.55 5.63 -29.00
N CYS A 483 -20.55 4.55 -28.21
CA CYS A 483 -21.70 4.18 -27.38
C CYS A 483 -21.92 5.22 -26.28
N TRP A 484 -20.83 5.68 -25.64
CA TRP A 484 -20.89 6.74 -24.64
C TRP A 484 -21.37 8.06 -25.23
N GLU A 485 -20.85 8.50 -26.37
CA GLU A 485 -21.30 9.75 -27.00
C GLU A 485 -22.80 9.71 -27.36
N ARG A 486 -23.30 8.57 -27.86
CA ARG A 486 -24.76 8.38 -28.08
C ARG A 486 -25.55 8.52 -26.79
N VAL A 487 -25.14 7.87 -25.71
CA VAL A 487 -25.82 7.94 -24.41
C VAL A 487 -25.76 9.36 -23.84
N LYS A 488 -24.59 10.01 -23.91
CA LYS A 488 -24.36 11.37 -23.44
C LYS A 488 -25.21 12.38 -24.20
N GLY A 489 -25.42 12.17 -25.51
CA GLY A 489 -26.30 12.96 -26.38
C GLY A 489 -27.80 12.65 -26.25
N SER A 490 -28.20 11.67 -25.43
CA SER A 490 -29.61 11.35 -25.24
C SER A 490 -30.39 12.44 -24.50
N ASN A 491 -31.71 12.50 -24.72
CA ASN A 491 -32.61 13.44 -24.04
C ASN A 491 -32.97 13.02 -22.60
N ILE A 492 -32.30 12.03 -22.03
CA ILE A 492 -32.52 11.61 -20.65
C ILE A 492 -32.00 12.73 -19.73
N GLN A 493 -32.94 13.37 -19.02
CA GLN A 493 -32.66 14.43 -18.04
C GLN A 493 -32.84 13.91 -16.62
N LEU A 494 -32.17 14.57 -15.68
CA LEU A 494 -32.39 14.36 -14.26
C LEU A 494 -33.69 15.03 -13.81
N SER A 495 -34.43 14.40 -12.89
CA SER A 495 -35.66 14.95 -12.35
C SER A 495 -35.38 16.19 -11.48
N VAL A 496 -36.28 17.18 -11.50
CA VAL A 496 -36.14 18.41 -10.70
C VAL A 496 -36.01 18.08 -9.21
N ALA A 497 -36.87 17.18 -8.71
CA ALA A 497 -36.83 16.73 -7.32
C ALA A 497 -35.48 16.09 -6.94
N PHE A 498 -34.82 15.35 -7.84
CA PHE A 498 -33.48 14.84 -7.56
C PHE A 498 -32.44 15.96 -7.52
N MET A 499 -32.50 16.91 -8.46
CA MET A 499 -31.55 18.02 -8.55
C MET A 499 -31.57 18.90 -7.30
N GLU A 500 -32.73 19.09 -6.67
CA GLU A 500 -32.86 19.84 -5.41
C GLU A 500 -32.17 19.16 -4.22
N THR A 501 -31.85 17.86 -4.30
CA THR A 501 -31.11 17.13 -3.25
C THR A 501 -29.59 17.22 -3.38
N LEU A 502 -29.09 17.79 -4.49
CA LEU A 502 -27.68 17.91 -4.78
C LEU A 502 -27.09 19.17 -4.15
N ILE A 503 -25.76 19.18 -4.00
CA ILE A 503 -25.02 20.34 -3.52
C ILE A 503 -24.13 20.88 -4.65
N PRO A 504 -23.75 22.18 -4.61
CA PRO A 504 -22.75 22.71 -5.51
C PRO A 504 -21.46 21.87 -5.50
N GLU A 505 -20.93 21.60 -6.67
CA GLU A 505 -19.61 21.02 -6.83
C GLU A 505 -18.60 22.10 -6.39
N THR A 506 -18.11 21.99 -5.16
CA THR A 506 -16.86 22.66 -4.77
C THR A 506 -15.74 22.00 -5.56
N ARG A 507 -15.61 22.38 -6.83
CA ARG A 507 -14.39 22.13 -7.57
C ARG A 507 -13.30 22.87 -6.81
N VAL A 508 -12.43 22.11 -6.14
CA VAL A 508 -11.03 22.49 -6.13
C VAL A 508 -10.58 22.36 -7.58
N VAL A 509 -10.95 23.33 -8.42
CA VAL A 509 -10.12 23.66 -9.57
C VAL A 509 -8.74 23.83 -8.94
N PRO A 510 -7.68 23.18 -9.44
CA PRO A 510 -6.36 23.65 -9.10
C PRO A 510 -6.34 25.11 -9.55
N GLN A 511 -6.67 26.03 -8.64
CA GLN A 511 -6.14 27.35 -8.73
C GLN A 511 -4.66 27.08 -8.88
N ARG A 512 -4.07 27.55 -9.97
CA ARG A 512 -2.64 27.85 -9.95
C ARG A 512 -2.44 28.52 -8.62
N GLU A 513 -1.78 27.84 -7.68
CA GLU A 513 -1.50 28.42 -6.38
C GLU A 513 -1.07 29.85 -6.65
N ASP A 514 -1.76 30.82 -6.07
CA ASP A 514 -1.26 32.17 -6.09
C ASP A 514 0.04 32.13 -5.30
N TRP A 515 1.12 31.90 -6.03
CA TRP A 515 2.45 31.74 -5.47
C TRP A 515 2.83 32.98 -4.65
N ARG A 516 2.18 34.13 -4.90
CA ARG A 516 2.25 35.30 -4.03
C ARG A 516 1.79 35.00 -2.61
N THR A 517 0.63 34.38 -2.46
CA THR A 517 0.07 33.99 -1.16
C THR A 517 0.98 32.96 -0.48
N ASN A 518 1.44 31.94 -1.20
CA ASN A 518 2.35 30.93 -0.65
C ASN A 518 3.70 31.55 -0.21
N ALA A 519 4.33 32.35 -1.07
CA ALA A 519 5.57 33.07 -0.74
C ALA A 519 5.41 33.99 0.48
N THR A 520 4.23 34.59 0.68
CA THR A 520 3.93 35.44 1.84
C THR A 520 3.79 34.61 3.12
N LEU A 521 3.15 33.44 3.07
CA LEU A 521 3.10 32.50 4.20
C LEU A 521 4.48 31.96 4.57
N LEU A 522 5.31 31.67 3.57
CA LEU A 522 6.71 31.27 3.76
C LEU A 522 7.54 32.39 4.40
N TRP A 523 7.22 33.65 4.12
CA TRP A 523 7.83 34.79 4.79
C TRP A 523 7.40 34.92 6.25
N HIS A 524 6.10 34.85 6.53
CA HIS A 524 5.58 34.89 7.91
C HIS A 524 6.08 33.73 8.79
N SER A 525 6.28 32.55 8.21
CA SER A 525 6.83 31.38 8.92
C SER A 525 8.36 31.41 9.08
N GLY A 526 9.04 32.43 8.55
CA GLY A 526 10.51 32.53 8.59
C GLY A 526 11.22 31.52 7.67
N SER A 527 10.50 30.86 6.75
CA SER A 527 11.05 29.84 5.87
C SER A 527 12.07 30.40 4.87
N TRP A 528 11.92 31.65 4.41
CA TRP A 528 12.95 32.30 3.58
C TRP A 528 14.28 32.49 4.31
N LYS A 529 14.23 32.74 5.63
CA LYS A 529 15.42 32.84 6.47
C LYS A 529 16.10 31.47 6.64
N ARG A 530 15.32 30.41 6.86
CA ARG A 530 15.84 29.04 6.88
C ARG A 530 16.48 28.67 5.54
N LEU A 531 15.87 29.08 4.43
CA LEU A 531 16.38 28.81 3.08
C LEU A 531 17.68 29.56 2.82
N ASP A 532 17.80 30.83 3.22
CA ASP A 532 19.04 31.60 3.16
C ASP A 532 20.17 30.95 3.98
N GLU A 533 19.88 30.54 5.21
CA GLU A 533 20.86 29.88 6.09
C GLU A 533 21.29 28.51 5.56
N TRP A 534 20.38 27.77 4.95
CA TRP A 534 20.66 26.49 4.30
C TRP A 534 21.53 26.69 3.05
N ASN A 535 21.16 27.64 2.19
CA ASN A 535 21.88 27.90 0.95
C ASN A 535 23.30 28.44 1.18
N LYS A 536 23.55 29.15 2.29
CA LYS A 536 24.90 29.54 2.71
C LYS A 536 25.83 28.36 2.99
N LYS A 537 25.28 27.17 3.23
CA LYS A 537 26.07 25.94 3.48
C LYS A 537 26.16 25.06 2.26
N THR A 538 25.15 25.09 1.39
CA THR A 538 25.02 24.15 0.27
C THR A 538 25.35 24.76 -1.09
N GLU A 539 25.27 26.09 -1.23
CA GLU A 539 25.58 26.86 -2.45
C GLU A 539 24.82 26.37 -3.70
N ILE A 540 23.57 25.89 -3.52
CA ILE A 540 22.75 25.29 -4.59
C ILE A 540 22.00 26.33 -5.44
N LEU A 541 21.62 27.46 -4.83
CA LEU A 541 20.93 28.53 -5.56
C LEU A 541 21.90 29.30 -6.46
N THR A 542 21.38 29.77 -7.60
CA THR A 542 22.15 30.69 -8.47
C THR A 542 22.44 32.01 -7.73
N PRO A 543 23.45 32.81 -8.16
CA PRO A 543 23.76 34.08 -7.52
C PRO A 543 22.55 35.03 -7.42
N GLY A 544 21.73 35.10 -8.46
CA GLY A 544 20.52 35.93 -8.48
C GLY A 544 19.38 35.40 -7.60
N GLU A 545 19.26 34.08 -7.44
CA GLU A 545 18.31 33.47 -6.49
C GLU A 545 18.79 33.68 -5.04
N THR A 546 20.09 33.55 -4.79
CA THR A 546 20.73 33.75 -3.48
C THR A 546 20.49 35.18 -2.98
N GLU A 547 20.72 36.20 -3.82
CA GLU A 547 20.45 37.59 -3.47
C GLU A 547 18.98 37.83 -3.13
N LEU A 548 18.07 37.22 -3.91
CA LEU A 548 16.63 37.40 -3.77
C LEU A 548 16.07 36.72 -2.51
N VAL A 549 16.58 35.52 -2.18
CA VAL A 549 16.24 34.80 -0.95
C VAL A 549 16.84 35.52 0.26
N GLY A 550 18.07 36.02 0.16
CA GLY A 550 18.70 36.83 1.20
C GLY A 550 17.88 38.10 1.50
N TRP A 551 17.38 38.78 0.46
CA TRP A 551 16.44 39.89 0.63
C TRP A 551 15.14 39.46 1.33
N ALA A 552 14.54 38.34 0.90
CA ALA A 552 13.32 37.80 1.50
C ALA A 552 13.50 37.43 2.98
N ALA A 553 14.71 37.01 3.38
CA ALA A 553 15.03 36.62 4.74
C ALA A 553 15.12 37.79 5.74
N ILE A 554 15.44 39.00 5.27
CA ILE A 554 15.73 40.16 6.14
C ILE A 554 14.79 41.35 5.96
N THR A 555 14.00 41.39 4.90
CA THR A 555 13.09 42.52 4.63
C THR A 555 12.03 42.64 5.72
N SER A 556 11.70 43.87 6.14
CA SER A 556 10.64 44.17 7.11
C SER A 556 9.25 44.17 6.47
N GLU A 557 9.16 44.34 5.15
CA GLU A 557 7.93 44.25 4.36
C GLU A 557 8.13 43.33 3.16
N PHE A 558 7.18 42.42 2.93
CA PHE A 558 7.27 41.41 1.88
C PHE A 558 6.10 41.50 0.90
N SER A 559 6.34 42.16 -0.24
CA SER A 559 5.36 42.28 -1.33
C SER A 559 6.02 42.11 -2.71
N PRO A 560 6.63 40.94 -3.01
CA PRO A 560 7.24 40.69 -4.32
C PRO A 560 6.20 40.73 -5.45
N ARG A 561 6.59 41.22 -6.63
CA ARG A 561 5.74 41.27 -7.84
C ARG A 561 6.56 40.88 -9.08
N GLY A 562 5.86 40.44 -10.12
CA GLY A 562 6.46 40.13 -11.43
C GLY A 562 7.62 39.15 -11.34
N LEU A 563 8.75 39.50 -11.96
CA LEU A 563 9.93 38.63 -12.07
C LEU A 563 10.51 38.19 -10.71
N ARG A 564 10.48 39.06 -9.69
CA ARG A 564 10.94 38.72 -8.33
C ARG A 564 10.11 37.59 -7.73
N LEU A 565 8.79 37.64 -7.93
CA LEU A 565 7.92 36.61 -7.41
C LEU A 565 8.17 35.27 -8.12
N THR A 566 8.35 35.29 -9.45
CA THR A 566 8.72 34.09 -10.23
C THR A 566 10.05 33.50 -9.80
N LYS A 567 11.09 34.34 -9.60
CA LYS A 567 12.42 33.90 -9.19
C LYS A 567 12.46 33.33 -7.77
N LEU A 568 11.63 33.83 -6.86
CA LEU A 568 11.45 33.20 -5.55
C LEU A 568 10.84 31.80 -5.68
N LYS A 569 9.96 31.57 -6.65
CA LYS A 569 9.39 30.23 -6.92
C LYS A 569 10.45 29.27 -7.43
N GLU A 570 11.25 29.72 -8.39
CA GLU A 570 12.35 28.94 -8.95
C GLU A 570 13.37 28.59 -7.87
N ALA A 571 13.75 29.56 -7.02
CA ALA A 571 14.63 29.34 -5.88
C ALA A 571 14.06 28.33 -4.88
N TRP A 572 12.78 28.47 -4.52
CA TRP A 572 12.11 27.55 -3.60
C TRP A 572 12.05 26.12 -4.15
N ASN A 573 11.61 25.96 -5.40
CA ASN A 573 11.54 24.66 -6.04
C ASN A 573 12.92 24.02 -6.17
N ARG A 574 13.94 24.78 -6.58
CA ARG A 574 15.32 24.30 -6.66
C ARG A 574 15.84 23.84 -5.30
N ALA A 575 15.57 24.62 -4.24
CA ALA A 575 15.97 24.25 -2.89
C ALA A 575 15.29 22.95 -2.44
N VAL A 576 13.97 22.81 -2.66
CA VAL A 576 13.21 21.60 -2.29
C VAL A 576 13.67 20.37 -3.08
N GLU A 577 13.91 20.51 -4.38
CA GLU A 577 14.46 19.43 -5.23
C GLU A 577 15.82 18.92 -4.73
N HIS A 578 16.58 19.78 -4.04
CA HIS A 578 17.90 19.43 -3.49
C HIS A 578 17.88 19.27 -1.96
N GLY A 579 16.71 19.01 -1.37
CA GLY A 579 16.58 18.55 0.01
C GLY A 579 16.35 19.62 1.08
N PHE A 580 15.93 20.83 0.70
CA PHE A 580 15.47 21.84 1.66
C PHE A 580 14.03 21.53 2.15
N VAL A 581 13.81 21.49 3.48
CA VAL A 581 12.52 21.15 4.14
C VAL A 581 12.11 22.19 5.20
#